data_AF-A0A959RGE0-F1
#
_entry.id   AF-A0A959RGE0-F1
#
_cell.length_a   1.000
_cell.length_b   1.000
_cell.length_c   1.000
_cell.angle_alpha   90.00
_cell.angle_beta   90.00
_cell.angle_gamma   90.00
#
_symmetry.space_group_name_H-M   'P 1'
#
loop_
_entity.id
_entity.type
_entity.pdbx_description
1 polymer ?
#
loop_
_entity_poly.entity_id
_entity_poly.type
_entity_poly.pdbx_seq_one_letter_code
_entity_poly.pdbx_strand_id
1 'polypeptide(L)'
;MNNSSRISSTPTFEFHIAKQIREKYQLDESFFSITGNVVFANFYQVRLFVQKINAKRDIALHISPGEANGAGLLHEIYHLAIKNYVRKIFPNAFSEAISNLENNYGEQNIEKLLKEFIKVFPPLKVYKNEISSEEYLKGFTNSIPNREILLEELILVHLANRNPAFYKIKEFFDEDYIEDNSVYRNTISTLKNFFKRE
;
A
#
# COMPACT_ATOMS: atom_id res chain seq x y z
N MET A 1 -19.63 10.92 -35.12
CA MET A 1 -19.05 11.87 -34.15
C MET A 1 -19.44 11.41 -32.75
N ASN A 2 -18.43 11.16 -31.91
CA ASN A 2 -18.39 11.17 -30.43
C ASN A 2 -19.42 10.31 -29.65
N ASN A 3 -19.03 9.49 -28.67
CA ASN A 3 -17.94 9.64 -27.72
C ASN A 3 -17.27 8.31 -27.39
N SER A 4 -15.96 8.28 -27.60
CA SER A 4 -15.07 7.22 -27.17
C SER A 4 -15.14 7.02 -25.66
N SER A 5 -15.39 5.77 -25.27
CA SER A 5 -15.14 5.20 -23.95
C SER A 5 -13.67 5.40 -23.55
N ARG A 6 -13.37 6.52 -22.88
CA ARG A 6 -12.14 6.64 -22.09
C ARG A 6 -12.34 5.88 -20.80
N ILE A 7 -12.13 4.57 -20.83
CA ILE A 7 -11.81 3.82 -19.62
C ILE A 7 -10.43 4.31 -19.20
N SER A 8 -10.39 5.28 -18.29
CA SER A 8 -9.16 5.60 -17.57
C SER A 8 -8.83 4.42 -16.66
N SER A 9 -8.03 3.48 -17.17
CA SER A 9 -7.54 2.31 -16.45
C SER A 9 -6.48 2.71 -15.43
N THR A 10 -6.87 3.49 -14.44
CA THR A 10 -6.06 3.71 -13.25
C THR A 10 -6.07 2.41 -12.45
N PRO A 11 -4.92 1.88 -12.02
CA PRO A 11 -4.96 0.70 -11.17
C PRO A 11 -5.65 1.04 -9.85
N THR A 12 -6.49 0.14 -9.35
CA THR A 12 -7.01 0.23 -7.99
C THR A 12 -5.92 -0.29 -7.06
N PHE A 13 -5.27 0.59 -6.31
CA PHE A 13 -4.45 0.16 -5.18
C PHE A 13 -5.18 0.53 -3.89
N GLU A 14 -4.98 -0.30 -2.89
CA GLU A 14 -5.71 -0.28 -1.64
C GLU A 14 -4.83 0.39 -0.59
N PHE A 15 -5.39 1.22 0.28
CA PHE A 15 -4.63 1.61 1.48
C PHE A 15 -4.48 0.39 2.38
N HIS A 16 -3.25 -0.10 2.45
CA HIS A 16 -2.96 -1.33 3.17
C HIS A 16 -2.97 -1.08 4.69
N ILE A 17 -4.10 -1.39 5.33
CA ILE A 17 -4.17 -1.57 6.79
C ILE A 17 -3.70 -2.98 7.14
N ALA A 18 -2.81 -3.10 8.12
CA ALA A 18 -2.33 -4.36 8.65
C ALA A 18 -3.49 -5.29 9.05
N LYS A 19 -3.38 -6.58 8.72
CA LYS A 19 -4.40 -7.61 8.98
C LYS A 19 -4.89 -7.57 10.43
N GLN A 20 -3.97 -7.55 11.38
CA GLN A 20 -4.30 -7.52 12.81
C GLN A 20 -5.07 -6.27 13.23
N ILE A 21 -4.86 -5.14 12.56
CA ILE A 21 -5.60 -3.90 12.82
C ILE A 21 -7.01 -3.97 12.22
N ARG A 22 -7.15 -4.61 11.05
CA ARG A 22 -8.47 -4.90 10.50
C ARG A 22 -9.27 -5.76 11.47
N GLU A 23 -8.68 -6.81 12.02
CA GLU A 23 -9.32 -7.68 13.01
C GLU A 23 -9.63 -6.93 14.32
N LYS A 24 -8.65 -6.20 14.88
CA LYS A 24 -8.79 -5.41 16.12
C LYS A 24 -9.98 -4.47 16.07
N TYR A 25 -10.15 -3.75 14.97
CA TYR A 25 -11.23 -2.77 14.78
C TYR A 25 -12.42 -3.30 13.98
N GLN A 26 -12.41 -4.58 13.57
CA GLN A 26 -13.45 -5.23 12.74
C GLN A 26 -13.69 -4.47 11.44
N LEU A 27 -12.64 -4.16 10.71
CA LEU A 27 -12.68 -3.43 9.46
C LEU A 27 -12.87 -4.41 8.30
N ASP A 28 -14.05 -4.39 7.68
CA ASP A 28 -14.48 -5.46 6.74
C ASP A 28 -14.18 -5.14 5.26
N GLU A 29 -13.62 -3.97 4.95
CA GLU A 29 -13.41 -3.49 3.59
C GLU A 29 -12.07 -2.75 3.43
N SER A 30 -11.55 -2.66 2.20
CA SER A 30 -10.45 -1.74 1.87
C SER A 30 -10.95 -0.30 1.98
N PHE A 31 -10.16 0.64 2.49
CA PHE A 31 -10.63 2.01 2.83
C PHE A 31 -10.32 3.09 1.80
N PHE A 32 -9.44 2.81 0.83
CA PHE A 32 -9.06 3.78 -0.19
C PHE A 32 -8.74 3.07 -1.50
N SER A 33 -8.92 3.80 -2.60
CA SER A 33 -8.73 3.29 -3.96
C SER A 33 -8.27 4.39 -4.91
N ILE A 34 -7.26 4.09 -5.72
CA ILE A 34 -6.60 5.03 -6.65
C ILE A 34 -7.41 5.37 -7.91
N THR A 35 -8.53 4.70 -8.16
CA THR A 35 -9.41 5.07 -9.29
C THR A 35 -10.24 6.31 -9.01
N GLY A 36 -10.11 6.94 -7.84
CA GLY A 36 -10.96 8.06 -7.44
C GLY A 36 -12.39 7.65 -7.08
N ASN A 37 -12.70 6.34 -7.13
CA ASN A 37 -13.85 5.76 -6.47
C ASN A 37 -13.43 5.47 -5.03
N VAL A 38 -13.42 6.55 -4.24
CA VAL A 38 -12.97 6.59 -2.84
C VAL A 38 -13.83 5.63 -2.01
N VAL A 39 -13.22 4.75 -1.21
CA VAL A 39 -14.01 3.88 -0.31
C VAL A 39 -14.57 4.67 0.89
N PHE A 40 -14.03 5.85 1.17
CA PHE A 40 -14.79 6.95 1.74
C PHE A 40 -15.50 7.76 0.65
N ALA A 41 -16.53 7.19 0.03
CA ALA A 41 -17.36 7.84 -0.99
C ALA A 41 -17.99 9.17 -0.53
N ASN A 42 -17.94 9.47 0.78
CA ASN A 42 -18.30 10.73 1.39
C ASN A 42 -17.70 10.87 2.80
N PHE A 43 -17.73 12.09 3.36
CA PHE A 43 -17.26 12.38 4.72
C PHE A 43 -17.98 11.57 5.83
N TYR A 44 -19.15 11.00 5.55
CA TYR A 44 -19.88 10.20 6.52
C TYR A 44 -19.16 8.88 6.81
N GLN A 45 -18.68 8.20 5.78
CA GLN A 45 -17.93 6.96 5.97
C GLN A 45 -16.61 7.19 6.75
N VAL A 46 -15.90 8.31 6.51
CA VAL A 46 -14.69 8.67 7.31
C VAL A 46 -15.03 8.82 8.79
N ARG A 47 -16.17 9.47 9.10
CA ARG A 47 -16.63 9.66 10.47
C ARG A 47 -16.96 8.33 11.14
N LEU A 48 -17.63 7.41 10.44
CA LEU A 48 -17.91 6.07 10.96
C LEU A 48 -16.63 5.28 11.23
N PHE A 49 -15.66 5.34 10.32
CA PHE A 49 -14.34 4.73 10.54
C PHE A 49 -13.68 5.28 11.79
N VAL A 50 -13.55 6.60 11.89
CA VAL A 50 -12.93 7.25 13.06
C VAL A 50 -13.69 6.92 14.34
N GLN A 51 -15.01 6.89 14.31
CA GLN A 51 -15.83 6.48 15.45
C GLN A 51 -15.50 5.04 15.89
N LYS A 52 -15.42 4.09 14.93
CA LYS A 52 -15.11 2.68 15.21
C LYS A 52 -13.72 2.50 15.81
N ILE A 53 -12.74 3.27 15.32
CA ILE A 53 -11.37 3.28 15.86
C ILE A 53 -11.34 3.88 17.26
N ASN A 54 -11.86 5.10 17.43
CA ASN A 54 -11.81 5.83 18.70
C ASN A 54 -12.62 5.14 19.81
N ALA A 55 -13.69 4.41 19.48
CA ALA A 55 -14.46 3.62 20.44
C ALA A 55 -13.64 2.52 21.15
N LYS A 56 -12.50 2.12 20.57
CA LYS A 56 -11.60 1.08 21.11
C LYS A 56 -10.23 1.64 21.53
N ARG A 57 -10.05 2.97 21.55
CA ARG A 57 -8.79 3.64 21.90
C ARG A 57 -8.96 4.58 23.09
N ASP A 58 -7.88 4.77 23.83
CA ASP A 58 -7.77 5.85 24.80
C ASP A 58 -7.93 7.21 24.14
N ILE A 59 -8.51 8.17 24.87
CA ILE A 59 -8.79 9.53 24.39
C ILE A 59 -7.53 10.22 23.83
N ALA A 60 -6.37 9.97 24.45
CA ALA A 60 -5.09 10.53 23.99
C ALA A 60 -4.67 10.06 22.57
N LEU A 61 -5.19 8.92 22.12
CA LEU A 61 -4.91 8.31 20.81
C LEU A 61 -6.06 8.47 19.82
N HIS A 62 -7.08 9.26 20.18
CA HIS A 62 -8.19 9.56 19.27
C HIS A 62 -7.69 10.35 18.06
N ILE A 63 -8.17 9.92 16.91
CA ILE A 63 -7.96 10.59 15.63
C ILE A 63 -9.21 11.36 15.24
N SER A 64 -9.05 12.43 14.49
CA SER A 64 -10.13 13.18 13.87
C SER A 64 -10.41 12.63 12.47
N PRO A 65 -11.62 12.85 11.93
CA PRO A 65 -11.91 12.57 10.52
C PRO A 65 -10.96 13.28 9.56
N GLY A 66 -10.48 14.48 9.92
CA GLY A 66 -9.51 15.23 9.14
C GLY A 66 -8.14 14.55 9.07
N GLU A 67 -7.63 14.05 10.21
CA GLU A 67 -6.37 13.27 10.25
C GLU A 67 -6.48 12.00 9.40
N ALA A 68 -7.58 11.24 9.54
CA ALA A 68 -7.79 10.01 8.77
C ALA A 68 -7.90 10.28 7.26
N ASN A 69 -8.69 11.29 6.87
CA ASN A 69 -8.84 11.66 5.46
C ASN A 69 -7.55 12.23 4.88
N GLY A 70 -6.81 13.04 5.64
CA GLY A 70 -5.53 13.61 5.22
C GLY A 70 -4.47 12.53 4.98
N ALA A 71 -4.43 11.50 5.83
CA ALA A 71 -3.53 10.37 5.63
C ALA A 71 -3.84 9.60 4.34
N GLY A 72 -5.12 9.33 4.08
CA GLY A 72 -5.55 8.73 2.82
C GLY A 72 -5.19 9.57 1.61
N LEU A 73 -5.47 10.89 1.64
CA LEU A 73 -5.11 11.80 0.55
C LEU A 73 -3.61 11.84 0.27
N LEU A 74 -2.76 11.79 1.31
CA LEU A 74 -1.31 11.76 1.13
C LEU A 74 -0.86 10.46 0.43
N HIS A 75 -1.40 9.32 0.83
CA HIS A 75 -1.13 8.03 0.18
C HIS A 75 -1.50 8.06 -1.31
N GLU A 76 -2.68 8.58 -1.63
CA GLU A 76 -3.14 8.77 -3.01
C GLU A 76 -2.22 9.70 -3.83
N ILE A 77 -1.77 10.81 -3.23
CA ILE A 77 -0.83 11.73 -3.88
C ILE A 77 0.50 11.04 -4.18
N TYR A 78 1.00 10.18 -3.29
CA TYR A 78 2.23 9.44 -3.54
C TYR A 78 2.09 8.46 -4.70
N HIS A 79 0.99 7.70 -4.78
CA HIS A 79 0.69 6.86 -5.93
C HIS A 79 0.64 7.66 -7.24
N LEU A 80 -0.03 8.82 -7.23
CA LEU A 80 -0.08 9.70 -8.40
C LEU A 80 1.31 10.22 -8.79
N ALA A 81 2.17 10.54 -7.83
CA ALA A 81 3.53 10.97 -8.08
C ALA A 81 4.36 9.84 -8.71
N ILE A 82 4.31 8.64 -8.13
CA ILE A 82 4.99 7.44 -8.64
C ILE A 82 4.50 7.09 -10.04
N LYS A 83 3.19 7.04 -10.25
CA LYS A 83 2.60 6.79 -11.57
C LYS A 83 3.08 7.78 -12.62
N ASN A 84 3.18 9.06 -12.27
CA ASN A 84 3.68 10.07 -13.20
C ASN A 84 5.18 9.90 -13.47
N TYR A 85 5.98 9.54 -12.46
CA TYR A 85 7.39 9.22 -12.61
C TYR A 85 7.58 8.02 -13.56
N VAL A 86 6.89 6.91 -13.31
CA VAL A 86 6.95 5.71 -14.18
C VAL A 86 6.54 6.06 -15.61
N ARG A 87 5.40 6.74 -15.79
CA ARG A 87 4.89 7.04 -17.13
C ARG A 87 5.79 7.98 -17.94
N LYS A 88 6.43 8.97 -17.30
CA LYS A 88 7.10 10.07 -18.00
C LYS A 88 8.61 9.99 -18.02
N ILE A 89 9.21 9.34 -17.01
CA ILE A 89 10.65 9.38 -16.77
C ILE A 89 11.22 7.97 -16.91
N PHE A 90 10.67 6.99 -16.20
CA PHE A 90 11.21 5.64 -16.17
C PHE A 90 10.13 4.55 -16.29
N PRO A 91 9.71 4.18 -17.51
CA PRO A 91 8.59 3.25 -17.75
C PRO A 91 8.71 1.86 -17.12
N ASN A 92 9.95 1.37 -16.94
CA ASN A 92 10.22 0.04 -16.39
C ASN A 92 10.72 0.09 -14.94
N ALA A 93 10.50 1.21 -14.22
CA ALA A 93 11.18 1.45 -12.96
C ALA A 93 11.00 0.33 -11.92
N PHE A 94 9.78 -0.21 -11.79
CA PHE A 94 9.51 -1.26 -10.81
C PHE A 94 9.96 -2.65 -11.26
N SER A 95 9.82 -2.99 -12.55
CA SER A 95 10.32 -4.26 -13.08
C SER A 95 11.85 -4.33 -13.02
N GLU A 96 12.54 -3.24 -13.34
CA GLU A 96 14.00 -3.13 -13.20
C GLU A 96 14.44 -3.07 -11.73
N ALA A 97 13.69 -2.40 -10.85
CA ALA A 97 13.96 -2.42 -9.41
C ALA A 97 13.83 -3.83 -8.82
N ILE A 98 12.80 -4.60 -9.20
CA ILE A 98 12.64 -6.00 -8.80
C ILE A 98 13.84 -6.81 -9.29
N SER A 99 14.18 -6.69 -10.58
CA SER A 99 15.33 -7.41 -11.16
C SER A 99 16.64 -7.06 -10.43
N ASN A 100 16.83 -5.79 -10.05
CA ASN A 100 17.97 -5.36 -9.26
C ASN A 100 18.00 -6.01 -7.86
N LEU A 101 16.86 -6.06 -7.17
CA LEU A 101 16.74 -6.71 -5.87
C LEU A 101 17.01 -8.22 -5.96
N GLU A 102 16.47 -8.90 -6.97
CA GLU A 102 16.68 -10.33 -7.20
C GLU A 102 18.14 -10.65 -7.52
N ASN A 103 18.83 -9.79 -8.26
CA ASN A 103 20.27 -9.95 -8.51
C ASN A 103 21.12 -9.78 -7.25
N ASN A 104 20.71 -8.90 -6.32
CA ASN A 104 21.46 -8.66 -5.08
C ASN A 104 21.18 -9.69 -3.98
N TYR A 105 19.93 -10.16 -3.89
CA TYR A 105 19.46 -10.96 -2.75
C TYR A 105 18.91 -12.34 -3.13
N GLY A 106 18.71 -12.62 -4.41
CA GLY A 106 18.10 -13.84 -4.93
C GLY A 106 16.58 -13.77 -5.00
N GLU A 107 16.00 -14.35 -6.06
CA GLU A 107 14.55 -14.38 -6.32
C GLU A 107 13.74 -14.93 -5.13
N GLN A 108 14.19 -16.04 -4.54
CA GLN A 108 13.49 -16.68 -3.42
C GLN A 108 13.38 -15.77 -2.18
N ASN A 109 14.41 -14.97 -1.90
CA ASN A 109 14.39 -14.05 -0.76
C ASN A 109 13.45 -12.87 -1.01
N ILE A 110 13.41 -12.35 -2.23
CA ILE A 110 12.47 -11.29 -2.62
C ILE A 110 11.04 -11.82 -2.63
N GLU A 111 10.80 -13.01 -3.18
CA GLU A 111 9.48 -13.65 -3.12
C GLU A 111 9.02 -13.87 -1.68
N LYS A 112 9.91 -14.34 -0.79
CA LYS A 112 9.60 -14.51 0.64
C LYS A 112 9.20 -13.17 1.29
N LEU A 113 9.98 -12.11 1.05
CA LEU A 113 9.66 -10.77 1.56
C LEU A 113 8.28 -10.29 1.07
N LEU A 114 7.96 -10.46 -0.22
CA LEU A 114 6.68 -10.04 -0.77
C LEU A 114 5.51 -10.85 -0.20
N LYS A 115 5.68 -12.16 0.02
CA LYS A 115 4.67 -12.99 0.70
C LYS A 115 4.45 -12.58 2.15
N GLU A 116 5.53 -12.29 2.85
CA GLU A 116 5.47 -11.77 4.22
C GLU A 116 4.76 -10.42 4.27
N PHE A 117 5.07 -9.54 3.32
CA PHE A 117 4.37 -8.27 3.17
C PHE A 117 2.87 -8.49 2.94
N ILE A 118 2.45 -9.41 2.05
CA ILE A 118 1.04 -9.78 1.86
C ILE A 118 0.43 -10.32 3.16
N LYS A 119 1.15 -11.13 3.94
CA LYS A 119 0.64 -11.68 5.22
C LYS A 119 0.31 -10.57 6.21
N VAL A 120 1.17 -9.54 6.29
CA VAL A 120 0.98 -8.39 7.18
C VAL A 120 -0.07 -7.44 6.61
N PHE A 121 0.01 -7.15 5.32
CA PHE A 121 -0.76 -6.15 4.58
C PHE A 121 -1.53 -6.82 3.44
N PRO A 122 -2.53 -7.67 3.72
CA PRO A 122 -3.19 -8.44 2.68
C PRO A 122 -4.06 -7.55 1.78
N PRO A 123 -3.94 -7.67 0.45
CA PRO A 123 -4.96 -7.19 -0.47
C PRO A 123 -6.32 -7.78 -0.11
N LEU A 124 -7.41 -7.07 -0.39
CA LEU A 124 -8.75 -7.45 0.06
C LEU A 124 -9.15 -8.88 -0.33
N LYS A 125 -8.82 -9.32 -1.55
CA LYS A 125 -9.11 -10.68 -2.03
C LYS A 125 -8.37 -11.75 -1.22
N VAL A 126 -7.12 -11.49 -0.84
CA VAL A 126 -6.34 -12.37 0.03
C VAL A 126 -6.90 -12.36 1.45
N TYR A 127 -7.23 -11.18 1.98
CA TYR A 127 -7.84 -11.04 3.30
C TYR A 127 -9.18 -11.79 3.42
N LYS A 128 -10.01 -11.76 2.36
CA LYS A 128 -11.28 -12.49 2.27
C LYS A 128 -11.12 -13.98 1.95
N ASN A 129 -9.89 -14.48 1.83
CA ASN A 129 -9.57 -15.85 1.41
C ASN A 129 -10.17 -16.24 0.05
N GLU A 130 -10.38 -15.27 -0.84
CA GLU A 130 -10.86 -15.52 -2.21
C GLU A 130 -9.76 -16.10 -3.09
N ILE A 131 -8.50 -15.69 -2.83
CA ILE A 131 -7.29 -16.18 -3.50
C ILE A 131 -6.15 -16.32 -2.48
N SER A 132 -5.16 -17.16 -2.79
CA SER A 132 -3.96 -17.31 -1.97
C SER A 132 -2.96 -16.16 -2.17
N SER A 133 -2.02 -15.99 -1.23
CA SER A 133 -0.92 -15.03 -1.37
C SER A 133 -0.03 -15.36 -2.58
N GLU A 134 0.22 -16.64 -2.84
CA GLU A 134 0.96 -17.15 -3.99
C GLU A 134 0.26 -16.82 -5.31
N GLU A 135 -1.05 -17.03 -5.36
CA GLU A 135 -1.85 -16.72 -6.54
C GLU A 135 -1.89 -15.22 -6.79
N TYR A 136 -2.07 -14.40 -5.74
CA TYR A 136 -1.99 -12.96 -5.87
C TYR A 136 -0.62 -12.53 -6.39
N LEU A 137 0.48 -13.05 -5.83
CA LEU A 137 1.83 -12.64 -6.22
C LEU A 137 2.14 -12.90 -7.70
N LYS A 138 1.63 -14.01 -8.26
CA LYS A 138 1.78 -14.38 -9.68
C LYS A 138 0.78 -13.67 -10.60
N GLY A 139 -0.19 -12.98 -10.02
CA GLY A 139 -1.28 -12.33 -10.73
C GLY A 139 -0.93 -10.93 -11.24
N PHE A 140 -1.94 -10.34 -11.86
CA PHE A 140 -1.92 -8.98 -12.38
C PHE A 140 -3.15 -8.22 -11.88
N THR A 141 -2.99 -6.92 -11.66
CA THR A 141 -4.09 -6.00 -11.37
C THR A 141 -4.03 -4.86 -12.37
N ASN A 142 -5.08 -4.71 -13.19
CA ASN A 142 -5.14 -3.71 -14.27
C ASN A 142 -3.90 -3.74 -15.19
N SER A 143 -3.49 -4.95 -15.59
CA SER A 143 -2.32 -5.23 -16.43
C SER A 143 -0.95 -4.94 -15.82
N ILE A 144 -0.88 -4.56 -14.54
CA ILE A 144 0.39 -4.41 -13.82
C ILE A 144 0.65 -5.69 -13.03
N PRO A 145 1.88 -6.27 -13.07
CA PRO A 145 2.25 -7.38 -12.22
C PRO A 145 2.06 -7.04 -10.74
N ASN A 146 1.41 -7.91 -9.97
CA ASN A 146 1.15 -7.64 -8.56
C ASN A 146 2.43 -7.50 -7.73
N ARG A 147 3.55 -8.08 -8.19
CA ARG A 147 4.87 -7.89 -7.59
C ARG A 147 5.32 -6.41 -7.61
N GLU A 148 5.06 -5.72 -8.71
CA GLU A 148 5.39 -4.29 -8.85
C GLU A 148 4.52 -3.43 -7.93
N ILE A 149 3.22 -3.75 -7.87
CA ILE A 149 2.26 -3.11 -6.95
C ILE A 149 2.73 -3.28 -5.50
N LEU A 150 3.10 -4.49 -5.09
CA LEU A 150 3.58 -4.76 -3.74
C LEU A 150 4.89 -4.02 -3.43
N LEU A 151 5.78 -3.90 -4.40
CA LEU A 151 7.03 -3.15 -4.23
C LEU A 151 6.76 -1.64 -4.06
N GLU A 152 5.80 -1.09 -4.81
CA GLU A 152 5.32 0.28 -4.64
C GLU A 152 4.76 0.50 -3.22
N GLU A 153 3.83 -0.36 -2.79
CA GLU A 153 3.22 -0.27 -1.44
C GLU A 153 4.26 -0.42 -0.33
N LEU A 154 5.24 -1.30 -0.52
CA LEU A 154 6.36 -1.48 0.42
C LEU A 154 7.15 -0.18 0.61
N ILE A 155 7.38 0.57 -0.46
CA ILE A 155 8.02 1.91 -0.40
C ILE A 155 7.09 2.91 0.30
N LEU A 156 5.79 2.89 0.02
CA LEU A 156 4.85 3.82 0.65
C LEU A 156 4.68 3.58 2.14
N VAL A 157 4.66 2.32 2.59
CA VAL A 157 4.71 1.96 4.01
C VAL A 157 5.98 2.54 4.65
N HIS A 158 7.14 2.41 4.01
CA HIS A 158 8.38 2.98 4.52
C HIS A 158 8.31 4.51 4.68
N LEU A 159 7.72 5.21 3.72
CA LEU A 159 7.53 6.66 3.76
C LEU A 159 6.54 7.06 4.85
N ALA A 160 5.42 6.35 4.98
CA ALA A 160 4.40 6.60 5.99
C ALA A 160 4.95 6.46 7.42
N ASN A 161 5.80 5.46 7.68
CA ASN A 161 6.45 5.26 8.98
C ASN A 161 7.45 6.36 9.36
N ARG A 162 7.84 7.21 8.41
CA ARG A 162 8.73 8.38 8.64
C ARG A 162 7.99 9.70 8.73
N ASN A 163 6.67 9.69 8.52
CA ASN A 163 5.86 10.89 8.64
C ASN A 163 5.44 11.12 10.10
N PRO A 164 5.94 12.16 10.79
CA PRO A 164 5.58 12.42 12.19
C PRO A 164 4.09 12.72 12.39
N ALA A 165 3.40 13.23 11.36
CA ALA A 165 1.96 13.47 11.43
C ALA A 165 1.15 12.19 11.57
N PHE A 166 1.76 11.03 11.26
CA PHE A 166 1.10 9.73 11.30
C PHE A 166 1.22 9.02 12.64
N TYR A 167 1.79 9.62 13.68
CA TYR A 167 2.05 8.92 14.94
C TYR A 167 0.82 8.20 15.54
N LYS A 168 -0.38 8.80 15.51
CA LYS A 168 -1.63 8.19 16.01
C LYS A 168 -2.18 7.08 15.12
N ILE A 169 -1.71 7.00 13.89
CA ILE A 169 -2.15 6.03 12.89
C ILE A 169 -1.00 5.13 12.41
N LYS A 170 0.19 5.21 13.02
CA LYS A 170 1.32 4.35 12.69
C LYS A 170 0.94 2.88 12.78
N GLU A 171 0.14 2.51 13.79
CA GLU A 171 -0.31 1.13 13.97
C GLU A 171 -1.02 0.56 12.74
N PHE A 172 -1.63 1.37 11.87
CA PHE A 172 -2.31 0.85 10.68
C PHE A 172 -1.34 0.29 9.63
N PHE A 173 -0.12 0.81 9.58
CA PHE A 173 0.88 0.50 8.56
C PHE A 173 2.27 0.33 9.16
N ASP A 174 2.37 -0.18 10.39
CA ASP A 174 3.65 -0.25 11.08
C ASP A 174 4.62 -1.21 10.38
N GLU A 175 5.78 -0.69 9.95
CA GLU A 175 6.81 -1.52 9.31
C GLU A 175 7.39 -2.57 10.27
N ASP A 176 7.24 -2.38 11.58
CA ASP A 176 7.70 -3.31 12.61
C ASP A 176 6.85 -4.60 12.69
N TYR A 177 5.73 -4.69 11.95
CA TYR A 177 4.96 -5.92 11.81
C TYR A 177 5.58 -6.94 10.85
N ILE A 178 6.57 -6.52 10.06
CA ILE A 178 7.33 -7.39 9.17
C ILE A 178 8.41 -8.09 10.00
N GLU A 179 8.33 -9.42 10.08
CA GLU A 179 9.19 -10.32 10.85
C GLU A 179 10.67 -10.19 10.40
N ASP A 180 10.95 -10.25 9.09
CA ASP A 180 12.32 -10.10 8.55
C ASP A 180 12.67 -8.63 8.29
N ASN A 181 12.73 -7.86 9.37
CA ASN A 181 13.03 -6.43 9.33
C ASN A 181 14.42 -6.15 8.71
N SER A 182 15.35 -7.12 8.78
CA SER A 182 16.69 -7.00 8.20
C SER A 182 16.65 -6.99 6.67
N VAL A 183 15.95 -7.94 6.06
CA VAL A 183 15.76 -8.03 4.61
C VAL A 183 14.91 -6.85 4.13
N TYR A 184 13.86 -6.49 4.88
CA TYR A 184 13.06 -5.30 4.56
C TYR A 184 13.92 -4.02 4.49
N ARG A 185 14.73 -3.74 5.52
CA ARG A 185 15.60 -2.56 5.55
C ARG A 185 16.64 -2.56 4.44
N ASN A 186 17.23 -3.72 4.15
CA ASN A 186 18.20 -3.88 3.07
C ASN A 186 17.54 -3.64 1.70
N THR A 187 16.35 -4.18 1.47
CA THR A 187 15.53 -3.91 0.28
C THR A 187 15.29 -2.42 0.12
N ILE A 188 14.84 -1.72 1.17
CA ILE A 188 14.62 -0.27 1.09
C ILE A 188 15.92 0.49 0.79
N SER A 189 17.03 0.12 1.42
CA SER A 189 18.33 0.75 1.16
C SER A 189 18.77 0.57 -0.29
N THR A 190 18.60 -0.63 -0.84
CA THR A 190 18.88 -0.92 -2.25
C THR A 190 17.99 -0.11 -3.19
N LEU A 191 16.68 -0.04 -2.92
CA LEU A 191 15.74 0.76 -3.70
C LEU A 191 16.11 2.25 -3.70
N LYS A 192 16.48 2.80 -2.54
CA LYS A 192 16.95 4.19 -2.44
C LYS A 192 18.17 4.45 -3.31
N ASN A 193 19.12 3.52 -3.35
CA ASN A 193 20.30 3.64 -4.19
C ASN A 193 19.99 3.46 -5.68
N PHE A 194 19.07 2.55 -6.02
CA PHE A 194 18.59 2.31 -7.38
C PHE A 194 17.95 3.59 -7.94
N PHE A 195 16.92 4.13 -7.27
CA PHE A 195 16.20 5.33 -7.72
C PHE A 195 17.00 6.64 -7.62
N LYS A 196 18.18 6.64 -6.99
CA LYS A 196 19.07 7.82 -6.97
C LYS A 196 19.92 7.93 -8.23
N ARG A 197 20.15 6.81 -8.93
CA ARG A 197 21.01 6.74 -10.12
C ARG A 197 20.26 6.99 -11.42
N GLU A 198 18.94 6.88 -11.38
CA GLU A 198 17.99 7.05 -12.50
C GLU A 198 17.24 8.38 -12.39
#